data_AF-A0A2M7PFD5-F1
#
_entry.id   AF-A0A2M7PFD5-F1
#
_cell.length_a   1.000
_cell.length_b   1.000
_cell.length_c   1.000
_cell.angle_alpha   90.00
_cell.angle_beta   90.00
_cell.angle_gamma   90.00
#
_symmetry.space_group_name_H-M   'P 1'
#
loop_
_entity.id
_entity.type
_entity.pdbx_description
1 polymer ?
#
loop_
_entity_poly.entity_id
_entity_poly.type
_entity_poly.pdbx_seq_one_letter_code
_entity_poly.pdbx_strand_id
1 'polypeptide(L)'
;MGNNLMIRIFLPKLISLLLLLVVTGILSMGDQAISQDSKPTTQETVLRNLILLFYEKNSGGSASSNSYRGREGFLMMDPLTGRALGLKTIVTEDYVRGKGLFREAQKALSLGIEAMNAAGVDKASEQLLQLVADYSCEYNRAMDESAGLMQDYRKALKNENDERFNKEASRNLADKIIKLCIESASGNLRDSLACFHNKTRGAEENGFQLNTGNVAFVNKVYRGYIETIEQTGASPVFDLDLHEGASEVEDRWKRVKSRMDIPYKQYLDDVFMENLRTGVVVDPLLFAALMRQESNFNSLAVSYVGAAGLTQIMPSTGKSLGMENIYMPSYYEEARDFFVKEMELKKGAISLFKGVCRNDKRGSALHAVDKMIKSNIRKRKRTELYSRYKAEISGGVKDDRLDPAKAIRYGYAYFAGILRQQKGDISLALAGYNSGPHRVKQFGGLPPYQETVSFRNNILRFYKEYLKTAAVRQGN
;
A
#
# COMPACT_ATOMS: atom_id res chain seq x y z
N MET A 1 19.89 18.65 59.36
CA MET A 1 18.56 18.46 58.74
C MET A 1 18.41 19.47 57.62
N GLY A 2 18.11 19.01 56.40
CA GLY A 2 17.38 19.81 55.40
C GLY A 2 18.16 20.75 54.46
N ASN A 3 18.84 20.15 53.48
CA ASN A 3 19.22 20.63 52.14
C ASN A 3 18.96 22.09 51.69
N ASN A 4 20.09 22.76 51.39
CA ASN A 4 20.50 23.35 50.11
C ASN A 4 19.55 24.25 49.31
N LEU A 5 19.88 25.54 49.32
CA LEU A 5 19.56 26.50 48.27
C LEU A 5 20.79 27.39 48.02
N MET A 6 21.52 27.19 46.91
CA MET A 6 22.33 28.24 46.26
C MET A 6 23.03 27.75 44.98
N ILE A 7 22.94 28.60 43.95
CA ILE A 7 23.83 28.76 42.77
C ILE A 7 23.50 27.98 41.47
N ARG A 8 22.67 28.64 40.64
CA ARG A 8 22.98 29.19 39.29
C ARG A 8 23.96 28.44 38.33
N ILE A 9 23.39 28.16 37.15
CA ILE A 9 23.91 28.37 35.77
C ILE A 9 24.89 27.33 35.17
N PHE A 10 24.61 26.97 33.90
CA PHE A 10 25.34 26.14 32.90
C PHE A 10 25.08 24.62 32.90
N LEU A 11 24.18 24.15 32.00
CA LEU A 11 24.45 23.20 30.87
C LEU A 11 23.16 22.51 30.36
N PRO A 12 22.78 22.65 29.07
CA PRO A 12 22.11 21.61 28.32
C PRO A 12 23.09 21.07 27.25
N LYS A 13 24.07 20.26 27.67
CA LYS A 13 24.97 19.56 26.73
C LYS A 13 25.28 18.08 27.06
N LEU A 14 24.72 17.48 28.11
CA LEU A 14 25.05 16.09 28.44
C LEU A 14 24.04 15.01 28.01
N ILE A 15 22.83 15.36 27.56
CA ILE A 15 21.86 14.35 27.08
C ILE A 15 22.04 14.03 25.59
N SER A 16 22.69 14.91 24.82
CA SER A 16 22.98 14.67 23.40
C SER A 16 24.25 13.83 23.16
N LEU A 17 25.04 13.53 24.19
CA LEU A 17 26.28 12.74 24.06
C LEU A 17 26.08 11.25 24.35
N LEU A 18 25.07 10.90 25.16
CA LEU A 18 24.73 9.48 25.43
C LEU A 18 23.96 8.81 24.29
N LEU A 19 23.24 9.58 23.47
CA LEU A 19 22.64 9.09 22.21
C LEU A 19 23.67 8.97 21.08
N LEU A 20 24.82 9.64 21.18
CA LEU A 20 25.92 9.51 20.23
C LEU A 20 26.68 8.18 20.41
N LEU A 21 26.81 7.70 21.66
CA LEU A 21 27.53 6.46 21.98
C LEU A 21 26.72 5.18 21.75
N VAL A 22 25.40 5.23 21.79
CA VAL A 22 24.55 4.06 21.44
C VAL A 22 24.51 3.84 19.92
N VAL A 23 24.71 4.88 19.11
CA VAL A 23 24.78 4.75 17.64
C VAL A 23 26.18 4.32 17.16
N THR A 24 27.26 4.69 17.87
CA THR A 24 28.60 4.17 17.56
C THR A 24 28.87 2.76 18.12
N GLY A 25 28.16 2.34 19.18
CA GLY A 25 28.31 1.00 19.78
C GLY A 25 27.55 -0.13 19.07
N ILE A 26 26.52 0.19 18.27
CA ILE A 26 25.75 -0.82 17.49
C ILE A 26 26.47 -1.20 16.18
N LEU A 27 27.58 -0.54 15.86
CA LEU A 27 28.48 -0.91 14.76
C LEU A 27 29.74 -1.67 15.22
N SER A 28 29.90 -2.02 16.51
CA SER A 28 31.09 -2.74 17.00
C SER A 28 30.84 -4.05 17.76
N MET A 29 29.62 -4.60 17.74
CA MET A 29 29.37 -5.95 18.29
C MET A 29 28.67 -6.84 17.26
N GLY A 30 29.46 -7.23 16.27
CA GLY A 30 29.13 -8.22 15.24
C GLY A 30 30.31 -8.52 14.33
N ASP A 31 31.53 -8.17 14.76
CA ASP A 31 32.74 -8.29 13.96
C ASP A 31 33.47 -9.58 14.34
N GLN A 32 32.92 -10.70 13.86
CA GLN A 32 33.73 -11.82 13.40
C GLN A 32 33.10 -12.35 12.10
N ALA A 33 33.80 -12.08 11.00
CA ALA A 33 33.54 -12.48 9.62
C ALA A 33 32.56 -11.61 8.79
N ILE A 34 32.80 -10.30 8.73
CA ILE A 34 32.56 -9.54 7.49
C ILE A 34 33.93 -9.07 6.98
N SER A 35 34.46 -9.81 6.01
CA SER A 35 35.68 -9.43 5.29
C SER A 35 35.57 -7.99 4.78
N GLN A 36 36.67 -7.26 4.94
CA GLN A 36 36.91 -5.92 4.41
C GLN A 36 36.65 -5.86 2.90
N ASP A 37 35.42 -5.58 2.49
CA ASP A 37 35.07 -5.43 1.09
C ASP A 37 34.32 -4.12 0.86
N SER A 38 35.10 -3.09 0.51
CA SER A 38 34.73 -1.82 -0.13
C SER A 38 33.78 -0.85 0.61
N LYS A 39 34.20 0.42 0.73
CA LYS A 39 33.27 1.56 0.86
C LYS A 39 32.23 1.48 -0.28
N PRO A 40 30.94 1.78 -0.04
CA PRO A 40 29.92 1.68 -1.09
C PRO A 40 30.30 2.61 -2.26
N THR A 41 30.63 2.03 -3.41
CA THR A 41 31.13 2.77 -4.58
C THR A 41 30.01 3.36 -5.45
N THR A 42 28.74 2.96 -5.24
CA THR A 42 27.56 3.48 -5.97
C THR A 42 26.31 3.52 -5.09
N GLN A 43 25.33 4.38 -5.43
CA GLN A 43 24.02 4.40 -4.76
C GLN A 43 23.20 3.12 -5.00
N GLU A 44 23.48 2.38 -6.06
CA GLU A 44 22.95 1.03 -6.28
C GLU A 44 23.47 0.02 -5.24
N THR A 45 24.74 0.14 -4.83
CA THR A 45 25.30 -0.67 -3.74
C THR A 45 24.60 -0.35 -2.41
N VAL A 46 24.30 0.93 -2.13
CA VAL A 46 23.49 1.32 -0.97
C VAL A 46 22.13 0.63 -1.03
N LEU A 47 21.47 0.68 -2.20
CA LEU A 47 20.16 0.06 -2.39
C LEU A 47 20.19 -1.46 -2.16
N ARG A 48 21.16 -2.18 -2.75
CA ARG A 48 21.35 -3.63 -2.52
C ARG A 48 21.49 -3.93 -1.03
N ASN A 49 22.34 -3.20 -0.32
CA ASN A 49 22.60 -3.47 1.09
C ASN A 49 21.34 -3.25 1.95
N LEU A 50 20.56 -2.20 1.67
CA LEU A 50 19.28 -1.95 2.35
C LEU A 50 18.24 -3.04 2.08
N ILE A 51 18.18 -3.55 0.84
CA ILE A 51 17.30 -4.66 0.45
C ILE A 51 17.67 -5.94 1.22
N LEU A 52 18.95 -6.30 1.24
CA LEU A 52 19.43 -7.49 1.95
C LEU A 52 19.18 -7.36 3.46
N LEU A 53 19.45 -6.19 4.04
CA LEU A 53 19.18 -5.90 5.45
C LEU A 53 17.68 -6.02 5.77
N PHE A 54 16.80 -5.58 4.86
CA PHE A 54 15.36 -5.76 5.03
C PHE A 54 15.02 -7.24 5.15
N TYR A 55 15.50 -8.08 4.22
CA TYR A 55 15.16 -9.50 4.23
C TYR A 55 15.78 -10.25 5.39
N GLU A 56 17.01 -9.93 5.76
CA GLU A 56 17.67 -10.47 6.95
C GLU A 56 16.81 -10.23 8.19
N LYS A 57 16.36 -8.99 8.42
CA LYS A 57 15.51 -8.63 9.58
C LYS A 57 14.13 -9.28 9.56
N ASN A 58 13.64 -9.71 8.40
CA ASN A 58 12.29 -10.28 8.24
C ASN A 58 12.30 -11.79 7.98
N SER A 59 13.47 -12.45 7.97
CA SER A 59 13.61 -13.88 7.71
C SER A 59 13.15 -14.77 8.87
N GLY A 60 13.21 -14.27 10.12
CA GLY A 60 12.92 -15.04 11.34
C GLY A 60 11.44 -15.30 11.65
N GLY A 61 10.51 -14.54 11.06
CA GLY A 61 9.09 -14.57 11.46
C GLY A 61 8.29 -15.81 11.02
N SER A 62 8.83 -16.62 10.10
CA SER A 62 8.12 -17.76 9.53
C SER A 62 8.59 -19.13 10.03
N ALA A 63 9.70 -19.17 10.79
CA ALA A 63 10.48 -20.39 11.01
C ALA A 63 9.75 -21.50 11.78
N SER A 64 8.82 -21.14 12.67
CA SER A 64 8.05 -22.07 13.51
C SER A 64 6.54 -22.05 13.26
N SER A 65 6.11 -21.39 12.18
CA SER A 65 4.70 -21.10 11.93
C SER A 65 4.08 -22.00 10.86
N ASN A 66 2.79 -22.33 10.99
CA ASN A 66 1.98 -22.93 9.92
C ASN A 66 1.86 -22.03 8.65
N SER A 67 2.53 -20.87 8.63
CA SER A 67 2.65 -19.96 7.50
C SER A 67 3.93 -20.09 6.68
N TYR A 68 4.82 -21.04 6.98
CA TYR A 68 5.99 -21.28 6.12
C TYR A 68 5.59 -21.80 4.73
N ARG A 69 6.11 -21.14 3.68
CA ARG A 69 5.76 -21.42 2.26
C ARG A 69 7.00 -21.65 1.38
N GLY A 70 8.10 -22.12 1.98
CA GLY A 70 9.32 -22.46 1.24
C GLY A 70 10.21 -21.27 0.85
N ARG A 71 9.93 -20.06 1.37
CA ARG A 71 10.74 -18.86 1.12
C ARG A 71 11.94 -18.82 2.06
N GLU A 72 13.13 -18.79 1.49
CA GLU A 72 14.39 -18.90 2.23
C GLU A 72 15.52 -18.09 1.58
N GLY A 73 16.65 -18.04 2.27
CA GLY A 73 17.88 -17.44 1.79
C GLY A 73 17.89 -15.91 1.86
N PHE A 74 18.96 -15.31 1.36
CA PHE A 74 19.22 -13.87 1.50
C PHE A 74 18.19 -12.96 0.81
N LEU A 75 17.44 -13.50 -0.16
CA LEU A 75 16.40 -12.79 -0.90
C LEU A 75 14.97 -13.27 -0.57
N MET A 76 14.83 -14.20 0.39
CA MET A 76 13.54 -14.75 0.85
C MET A 76 12.67 -15.29 -0.30
N MET A 77 13.27 -15.99 -1.25
CA MET A 77 12.61 -16.51 -2.46
C MET A 77 12.16 -17.95 -2.25
N ASP A 78 11.07 -18.37 -2.89
CA ASP A 78 10.73 -19.79 -2.99
C ASP A 78 11.65 -20.49 -4.02
N PRO A 79 11.82 -21.83 -3.96
CA PRO A 79 12.81 -22.51 -4.80
C PRO A 79 12.51 -22.42 -6.30
N LEU A 80 11.23 -22.33 -6.70
CA LEU A 80 10.86 -22.22 -8.11
C LEU A 80 11.21 -20.84 -8.65
N THR A 81 10.94 -19.79 -7.86
CA THR A 81 11.36 -18.42 -8.18
C THR A 81 12.88 -18.32 -8.27
N GLY A 82 13.62 -18.89 -7.31
CA GLY A 82 15.08 -18.92 -7.36
C GLY A 82 15.61 -19.59 -8.63
N ARG A 83 15.02 -20.72 -9.02
CA ARG A 83 15.37 -21.45 -10.25
C ARG A 83 15.08 -20.65 -11.52
N ALA A 84 13.92 -20.01 -11.60
CA ALA A 84 13.55 -19.16 -12.72
C ALA A 84 14.48 -17.95 -12.88
N LEU A 85 15.09 -17.49 -11.78
CA LEU A 85 16.06 -16.40 -11.75
C LEU A 85 17.52 -16.88 -11.89
N GLY A 86 17.73 -18.17 -12.16
CA GLY A 86 19.05 -18.73 -12.48
C GLY A 86 19.84 -19.30 -11.31
N LEU A 87 19.25 -19.42 -10.11
CA LEU A 87 19.88 -20.13 -8.99
C LEU A 87 19.63 -21.63 -9.08
N LYS A 88 20.59 -22.45 -8.66
CA LYS A 88 20.37 -23.87 -8.40
C LYS A 88 19.66 -24.04 -7.07
N THR A 89 18.42 -24.52 -7.11
CA THR A 89 17.57 -24.72 -5.92
C THR A 89 17.09 -26.17 -5.81
N ILE A 90 16.91 -26.65 -4.58
CA ILE A 90 16.28 -27.95 -4.34
C ILE A 90 14.75 -27.81 -4.24
N VAL A 91 14.06 -28.69 -4.97
CA VAL A 91 12.60 -28.81 -4.98
C VAL A 91 12.29 -30.26 -4.66
N THR A 92 11.77 -30.53 -3.47
CA THR A 92 11.40 -31.89 -3.04
C THR A 92 9.93 -32.17 -3.37
N GLU A 93 9.54 -33.46 -3.31
CA GLU A 93 8.15 -33.86 -3.41
C GLU A 93 7.29 -33.21 -2.30
N ASP A 94 7.81 -33.13 -1.08
CA ASP A 94 7.14 -32.48 0.06
C ASP A 94 6.80 -31.01 -0.23
N TYR A 95 7.72 -30.26 -0.86
CA TYR A 95 7.44 -28.88 -1.25
C TYR A 95 6.29 -28.79 -2.26
N VAL A 96 6.32 -29.64 -3.30
CA VAL A 96 5.30 -29.64 -4.34
C VAL A 96 3.93 -29.99 -3.76
N ARG A 97 3.86 -31.09 -2.99
CA ARG A 97 2.63 -31.56 -2.35
C ARG A 97 2.12 -30.55 -1.31
N GLY A 98 3.00 -30.02 -0.47
CA GLY A 98 2.65 -29.01 0.53
C GLY A 98 2.09 -27.73 -0.10
N LYS A 99 2.64 -27.30 -1.25
CA LYS A 99 2.14 -26.13 -1.99
C LYS A 99 0.76 -26.41 -2.62
N GLY A 100 0.53 -27.64 -3.08
CA GLY A 100 -0.77 -28.12 -3.55
C GLY A 100 -1.84 -28.06 -2.46
N LEU A 101 -1.57 -28.66 -1.30
CA LEU A 101 -2.47 -28.65 -0.14
C LEU A 101 -2.79 -27.23 0.36
N PHE A 102 -1.82 -26.31 0.30
CA PHE A 102 -2.11 -24.91 0.65
C PHE A 102 -3.14 -24.27 -0.31
N ARG A 103 -3.08 -24.57 -1.62
CA ARG A 103 -4.07 -24.11 -2.59
C ARG A 103 -5.45 -24.72 -2.33
N GLU A 104 -5.49 -26.00 -1.97
CA GLU A 104 -6.72 -26.69 -1.56
C GLU A 104 -7.34 -26.02 -0.32
N ALA A 105 -6.54 -25.70 0.69
CA ALA A 105 -7.01 -24.96 1.86
C ALA A 105 -7.60 -23.61 1.47
N GLN A 106 -6.93 -22.83 0.62
CA GLN A 106 -7.46 -21.53 0.16
C GLN A 106 -8.80 -21.69 -0.58
N LYS A 107 -8.94 -22.74 -1.40
CA LYS A 107 -10.20 -23.07 -2.08
C LYS A 107 -11.31 -23.41 -1.08
N ALA A 108 -11.04 -24.27 -0.10
CA ALA A 108 -12.00 -24.63 0.95
C ALA A 108 -12.45 -23.42 1.77
N LEU A 109 -11.53 -22.49 2.10
CA LEU A 109 -11.88 -21.24 2.77
C LEU A 109 -12.83 -20.37 1.92
N SER A 110 -12.57 -20.24 0.62
CA SER A 110 -13.45 -19.49 -0.29
C SER A 110 -14.85 -20.10 -0.33
N LEU A 111 -14.93 -21.41 -0.55
CA LEU A 111 -16.20 -22.13 -0.61
C LEU A 111 -16.97 -22.06 0.72
N GLY A 112 -16.28 -22.14 1.86
CA GLY A 112 -16.89 -21.95 3.17
C GLY A 112 -17.46 -20.55 3.38
N ILE A 113 -16.76 -19.51 2.91
CA ILE A 113 -17.26 -18.13 2.93
C ILE A 113 -18.47 -17.96 2.00
N GLU A 114 -18.43 -18.55 0.81
CA GLU A 114 -19.56 -18.53 -0.14
C GLU A 114 -20.79 -19.23 0.46
N ALA A 115 -20.61 -20.41 1.08
CA ALA A 115 -21.66 -21.12 1.79
C ALA A 115 -22.27 -20.25 2.91
N MET A 116 -21.46 -19.64 3.78
CA MET A 116 -21.97 -18.74 4.83
C MET A 116 -22.76 -17.55 4.25
N ASN A 117 -22.39 -17.04 3.06
CA ASN A 117 -23.10 -15.96 2.39
C ASN A 117 -24.41 -16.41 1.73
N ALA A 118 -24.54 -17.68 1.37
CA ALA A 118 -25.76 -18.25 0.81
C ALA A 118 -26.89 -18.42 1.84
N ALA A 119 -26.58 -18.25 3.13
CA ALA A 119 -27.58 -18.33 4.20
C ALA A 119 -28.67 -17.25 4.04
N GLY A 120 -29.94 -17.68 4.12
CA GLY A 120 -31.09 -16.79 4.19
C GLY A 120 -31.12 -15.95 5.47
N VAL A 121 -32.08 -15.02 5.55
CA VAL A 121 -32.16 -14.04 6.66
C VAL A 121 -32.67 -14.68 7.96
N ASP A 122 -33.47 -15.74 7.86
CA ASP A 122 -34.25 -16.26 9.00
C ASP A 122 -33.53 -17.39 9.75
N LYS A 123 -33.09 -18.44 9.05
CA LYS A 123 -32.35 -19.56 9.65
C LYS A 123 -31.52 -20.31 8.61
N ALA A 124 -30.32 -20.74 9.02
CA ALA A 124 -29.50 -21.65 8.23
C ALA A 124 -30.11 -23.06 8.22
N SER A 125 -30.16 -23.71 7.06
CA SER A 125 -30.57 -25.11 6.96
C SER A 125 -29.51 -26.03 7.56
N GLU A 126 -29.94 -27.21 8.01
CA GLU A 126 -29.01 -28.24 8.51
C GLU A 126 -27.98 -28.65 7.46
N GLN A 127 -28.38 -28.75 6.18
CA GLN A 127 -27.45 -29.04 5.09
C GLN A 127 -26.37 -27.95 4.96
N LEU A 128 -26.73 -26.68 5.12
CA LEU A 128 -25.78 -25.59 5.03
C LEU A 128 -24.78 -25.59 6.19
N LEU A 129 -25.26 -25.84 7.41
CA LEU A 129 -24.39 -25.93 8.59
C LEU A 129 -23.38 -27.07 8.44
N GLN A 130 -23.82 -28.22 7.92
CA GLN A 130 -22.93 -29.33 7.63
C GLN A 130 -21.88 -28.95 6.57
N LEU A 131 -22.31 -28.32 5.47
CA LEU A 131 -21.41 -27.89 4.40
C LEU A 131 -20.33 -26.91 4.90
N VAL A 132 -20.71 -25.95 5.75
CA VAL A 132 -19.77 -25.00 6.38
C VAL A 132 -18.78 -25.74 7.29
N ALA A 133 -19.25 -26.73 8.06
CA ALA A 133 -18.39 -27.55 8.91
C ALA A 133 -17.40 -28.39 8.09
N ASP A 134 -17.85 -28.98 6.98
CA ASP A 134 -17.02 -29.80 6.10
C ASP A 134 -15.90 -28.97 5.46
N TYR A 135 -16.22 -27.80 4.89
CA TYR A 135 -15.19 -26.91 4.33
C TYR A 135 -14.22 -26.39 5.39
N SER A 136 -14.69 -26.16 6.62
CA SER A 136 -13.78 -25.81 7.73
C SER A 136 -12.82 -26.96 8.05
N CYS A 137 -13.32 -28.20 8.05
CA CYS A 137 -12.49 -29.38 8.28
C CYS A 137 -11.48 -29.60 7.15
N GLU A 138 -11.89 -29.48 5.90
CA GLU A 138 -10.98 -29.55 4.74
C GLU A 138 -9.90 -28.47 4.81
N TYR A 139 -10.28 -27.22 5.10
CA TYR A 139 -9.34 -26.12 5.29
C TYR A 139 -8.29 -26.45 6.35
N ASN A 140 -8.72 -26.89 7.54
CA ASN A 140 -7.82 -27.18 8.64
C ASN A 140 -6.91 -28.38 8.35
N ARG A 141 -7.47 -29.48 7.83
CA ARG A 141 -6.70 -30.68 7.44
C ARG A 141 -5.61 -30.31 6.43
N ALA A 142 -5.99 -29.64 5.35
CA ALA A 142 -5.04 -29.26 4.29
C ALA A 142 -3.97 -28.28 4.80
N MET A 143 -4.31 -27.36 5.71
CA MET A 143 -3.34 -26.46 6.35
C MET A 143 -2.36 -27.20 7.24
N ASP A 144 -2.83 -28.14 8.06
CA ASP A 144 -1.98 -28.88 9.00
C ASP A 144 -1.06 -29.86 8.25
N GLU A 145 -1.57 -30.59 7.24
CA GLU A 145 -0.75 -31.45 6.36
C GLU A 145 0.27 -30.64 5.55
N SER A 146 -0.14 -29.50 4.97
CA SER A 146 0.76 -28.59 4.25
C SER A 146 1.88 -28.10 5.15
N ALA A 147 1.58 -27.73 6.40
CA ALA A 147 2.56 -27.27 7.36
C ALA A 147 3.59 -28.37 7.69
N GLY A 148 3.16 -29.62 7.90
CA GLY A 148 4.07 -30.75 8.12
C GLY A 148 5.06 -30.94 6.97
N LEU A 149 4.55 -31.08 5.74
CA LEU A 149 5.37 -31.25 4.54
C LEU A 149 6.32 -30.07 4.30
N MET A 150 5.86 -28.84 4.57
CA MET A 150 6.69 -27.65 4.43
C MET A 150 7.82 -27.61 5.46
N GLN A 151 7.62 -28.16 6.67
CA GLN A 151 8.69 -28.32 7.65
C GLN A 151 9.69 -29.41 7.23
N ASP A 152 9.22 -30.52 6.66
CA ASP A 152 10.11 -31.58 6.19
C ASP A 152 10.93 -31.13 4.97
N TYR A 153 10.32 -30.41 4.04
CA TYR A 153 11.04 -29.69 2.97
C TYR A 153 12.14 -28.79 3.55
N ARG A 154 11.81 -28.01 4.58
CA ARG A 154 12.76 -27.08 5.21
C ARG A 154 13.96 -27.79 5.82
N LYS A 155 13.75 -28.94 6.48
CA LYS A 155 14.83 -29.77 7.06
C LYS A 155 15.78 -30.32 6.00
N ALA A 156 15.31 -30.51 4.77
CA ALA A 156 16.13 -30.99 3.66
C ALA A 156 17.05 -29.91 3.03
N LEU A 157 16.82 -28.64 3.38
CA LEU A 157 17.60 -27.52 2.85
C LEU A 157 18.99 -27.45 3.48
N LYS A 158 20.02 -27.32 2.64
CA LYS A 158 21.42 -27.15 3.04
C LYS A 158 22.09 -26.08 2.17
N ASN A 159 23.13 -25.45 2.69
CA ASN A 159 23.90 -24.47 1.93
C ASN A 159 24.54 -25.08 0.67
N GLU A 160 24.86 -26.37 0.72
CA GLU A 160 25.52 -27.11 -0.37
C GLU A 160 24.57 -27.43 -1.54
N ASN A 161 23.26 -27.55 -1.27
CA ASN A 161 22.27 -28.04 -2.24
C ASN A 161 21.27 -26.97 -2.71
N ASP A 162 21.35 -25.76 -2.17
CA ASP A 162 20.47 -24.65 -2.54
C ASP A 162 21.21 -23.30 -2.50
N GLU A 163 21.45 -22.72 -3.69
CA GLU A 163 22.19 -21.47 -3.87
C GLU A 163 21.46 -20.25 -3.30
N ARG A 164 20.20 -20.34 -2.86
CA ARG A 164 19.56 -19.25 -2.09
C ARG A 164 20.29 -18.95 -0.78
N PHE A 165 21.03 -19.92 -0.24
CA PHE A 165 21.89 -19.73 0.94
C PHE A 165 23.33 -19.34 0.59
N ASN A 166 23.67 -19.23 -0.70
CA ASN A 166 24.97 -18.69 -1.11
C ASN A 166 24.90 -17.16 -1.16
N LYS A 167 25.70 -16.50 -0.31
CA LYS A 167 25.73 -15.04 -0.16
C LYS A 167 26.18 -14.34 -1.43
N GLU A 168 27.21 -14.85 -2.10
CA GLU A 168 27.77 -14.25 -3.32
C GLU A 168 26.79 -14.40 -4.49
N ALA A 169 26.25 -15.60 -4.70
CA ALA A 169 25.25 -15.85 -5.74
C ALA A 169 24.01 -14.96 -5.54
N SER A 170 23.53 -14.83 -4.30
CA SER A 170 22.40 -13.96 -3.96
C SER A 170 22.70 -12.48 -4.18
N ARG A 171 23.91 -12.00 -3.86
CA ARG A 171 24.34 -10.62 -4.11
C ARG A 171 24.39 -10.32 -5.61
N ASN A 172 25.05 -11.19 -6.37
CA ASN A 172 25.17 -11.06 -7.83
C ASN A 172 23.79 -11.08 -8.51
N LEU A 173 22.87 -11.92 -8.03
CA LEU A 173 21.50 -11.92 -8.52
C LEU A 173 20.75 -10.64 -8.15
N ALA A 174 20.90 -10.15 -6.91
CA ALA A 174 20.27 -8.91 -6.48
C ALA A 174 20.69 -7.73 -7.36
N ASP A 175 21.98 -7.59 -7.65
CA ASP A 175 22.50 -6.52 -8.53
C ASP A 175 21.89 -6.58 -9.94
N LYS A 176 21.81 -7.78 -10.53
CA LYS A 176 21.17 -7.98 -11.84
C LYS A 176 19.71 -7.55 -11.83
N ILE A 177 18.95 -7.93 -10.80
CA ILE A 177 17.52 -7.58 -10.69
C ILE A 177 17.35 -6.08 -10.43
N ILE A 178 18.18 -5.46 -9.58
CA ILE A 178 18.15 -4.02 -9.29
C ILE A 178 18.34 -3.23 -10.59
N LYS A 179 19.39 -3.53 -11.36
CA LYS A 179 19.66 -2.85 -12.63
C LYS A 179 18.48 -2.96 -13.59
N LEU A 180 17.96 -4.17 -13.80
CA LEU A 180 16.80 -4.41 -14.67
C LEU A 180 15.57 -3.61 -14.21
N CYS A 181 15.30 -3.55 -12.91
CA CYS A 181 14.14 -2.86 -12.37
C CYS A 181 14.28 -1.33 -12.44
N ILE A 182 15.49 -0.78 -12.26
CA ILE A 182 15.76 0.65 -12.47
C ILE A 182 15.46 1.05 -13.91
N GLU A 183 15.95 0.28 -14.88
CA GLU A 183 15.70 0.51 -16.30
C GLU A 183 14.20 0.44 -16.63
N SER A 184 13.53 -0.61 -16.14
CA SER A 184 12.09 -0.84 -16.36
C SER A 184 11.21 0.25 -15.74
N ALA A 185 11.64 0.82 -14.61
CA ALA A 185 10.93 1.88 -13.90
C ALA A 185 11.36 3.29 -14.35
N SER A 186 12.20 3.42 -15.38
CA SER A 186 12.76 4.70 -15.84
C SER A 186 13.43 5.50 -14.71
N GLY A 187 14.15 4.81 -13.82
CA GLY A 187 14.86 5.43 -12.70
C GLY A 187 14.02 5.74 -11.46
N ASN A 188 12.71 5.49 -11.46
CA ASN A 188 11.86 5.74 -10.29
C ASN A 188 12.13 4.74 -9.16
N LEU A 189 12.51 5.23 -7.97
CA LEU A 189 12.95 4.35 -6.87
C LEU A 189 11.85 3.45 -6.33
N ARG A 190 10.63 3.97 -6.13
CA ARG A 190 9.52 3.18 -5.56
C ARG A 190 9.10 2.07 -6.50
N ASP A 191 8.95 2.39 -7.77
CA ASP A 191 8.56 1.42 -8.79
C ASP A 191 9.69 0.40 -9.03
N SER A 192 10.96 0.81 -8.97
CA SER A 192 12.11 -0.11 -9.01
C SER A 192 12.11 -1.11 -7.85
N LEU A 193 11.84 -0.64 -6.63
CA LEU A 193 11.73 -1.50 -5.45
C LEU A 193 10.52 -2.43 -5.53
N ALA A 194 9.38 -1.93 -5.99
CA ALA A 194 8.20 -2.76 -6.23
C ALA A 194 8.49 -3.88 -7.23
N CYS A 195 9.13 -3.54 -8.36
CA CYS A 195 9.61 -4.49 -9.37
C CYS A 195 10.54 -5.55 -8.76
N PHE A 196 11.55 -5.12 -7.99
CA PHE A 196 12.50 -6.04 -7.36
C PHE A 196 11.80 -7.02 -6.41
N HIS A 197 10.91 -6.51 -5.56
CA HIS A 197 10.16 -7.34 -4.64
C HIS A 197 9.29 -8.34 -5.41
N ASN A 198 8.56 -7.89 -6.42
CA ASN A 198 7.64 -8.76 -7.16
C ASN A 198 8.40 -9.85 -7.94
N LYS A 199 9.53 -9.53 -8.57
CA LYS A 199 10.40 -10.52 -9.24
C LYS A 199 10.92 -11.58 -8.25
N THR A 200 11.39 -11.17 -7.08
CA THR A 200 11.83 -12.10 -6.01
C THR A 200 10.67 -12.84 -5.33
N ARG A 201 9.43 -12.64 -5.78
CA ARG A 201 8.22 -13.36 -5.34
C ARG A 201 7.55 -14.14 -6.47
N GLY A 202 8.21 -14.25 -7.62
CA GLY A 202 7.75 -15.03 -8.77
C GLY A 202 6.64 -14.36 -9.58
N ALA A 203 6.53 -13.03 -9.53
CA ALA A 203 5.59 -12.30 -10.37
C ALA A 203 6.05 -12.31 -11.85
N GLU A 204 5.10 -12.42 -12.77
CA GLU A 204 5.29 -12.27 -14.21
C GLU A 204 5.65 -10.82 -14.59
N GLU A 205 5.99 -10.58 -15.87
CA GLU A 205 6.43 -9.27 -16.37
C GLU A 205 5.43 -8.14 -16.08
N ASN A 206 4.12 -8.34 -16.15
CA ASN A 206 3.17 -7.25 -15.84
C ASN A 206 3.06 -6.91 -14.33
N GLY A 207 3.78 -7.62 -13.47
CA GLY A 207 3.76 -7.45 -12.02
C GLY A 207 4.69 -6.38 -11.47
N PHE A 208 5.21 -5.42 -12.24
CA PHE A 208 6.23 -4.47 -11.74
C PHE A 208 5.71 -3.40 -10.77
N GLN A 209 4.39 -3.20 -10.71
CA GLN A 209 3.83 -2.08 -9.98
C GLN A 209 3.79 -2.31 -8.46
N LEU A 210 3.75 -1.20 -7.74
CA LEU A 210 3.43 -1.18 -6.31
C LEU A 210 2.10 -1.91 -6.07
N ASN A 211 2.04 -2.75 -5.04
CA ASN A 211 0.85 -3.47 -4.61
C ASN A 211 0.84 -3.65 -3.07
N THR A 212 -0.26 -4.17 -2.54
CA THR A 212 -0.41 -4.36 -1.08
C THR A 212 0.60 -5.35 -0.48
N GLY A 213 1.12 -6.28 -1.28
CA GLY A 213 2.11 -7.27 -0.87
C GLY A 213 3.54 -6.75 -0.76
N ASN A 214 3.88 -5.66 -1.48
CA ASN A 214 5.25 -5.12 -1.52
C ASN A 214 5.43 -3.76 -0.84
N VAL A 215 4.34 -3.04 -0.52
CA VAL A 215 4.44 -1.65 -0.03
C VAL A 215 5.26 -1.52 1.26
N ALA A 216 5.21 -2.51 2.15
CA ALA A 216 5.97 -2.49 3.40
C ALA A 216 7.49 -2.56 3.13
N PHE A 217 7.89 -3.39 2.16
CA PHE A 217 9.27 -3.46 1.67
C PHE A 217 9.68 -2.13 1.04
N VAL A 218 8.87 -1.61 0.11
CA VAL A 218 9.15 -0.34 -0.59
C VAL A 218 9.32 0.80 0.40
N ASN A 219 8.38 0.98 1.34
CA ASN A 219 8.47 2.03 2.36
C ASN A 219 9.75 1.95 3.19
N LYS A 220 10.13 0.74 3.63
CA LYS A 220 11.28 0.54 4.51
C LYS A 220 12.60 0.78 3.80
N VAL A 221 12.75 0.26 2.58
CA VAL A 221 13.98 0.42 1.80
C VAL A 221 14.11 1.84 1.26
N TYR A 222 13.03 2.42 0.74
CA TYR A 222 13.01 3.83 0.29
C TYR A 222 13.44 4.78 1.41
N ARG A 223 12.86 4.63 2.61
CA ARG A 223 13.23 5.47 3.76
C ARG A 223 14.70 5.32 4.14
N GLY A 224 15.20 4.08 4.21
CA GLY A 224 16.61 3.84 4.52
C GLY A 224 17.55 4.47 3.48
N TYR A 225 17.14 4.50 2.22
CA TYR A 225 17.89 5.17 1.16
C TYR A 225 17.91 6.70 1.36
N ILE A 226 16.74 7.32 1.63
CA ILE A 226 16.64 8.76 1.93
C ILE A 226 17.50 9.13 3.15
N GLU A 227 17.39 8.38 4.24
CA GLU A 227 18.21 8.59 5.45
C GLU A 227 19.71 8.49 5.16
N THR A 228 20.12 7.56 4.28
CA THR A 228 21.54 7.39 3.91
C THR A 228 22.06 8.57 3.08
N ILE A 229 21.31 9.04 2.09
CA ILE A 229 21.74 10.17 1.26
C ILE A 229 21.76 11.48 2.06
N GLU A 230 20.81 11.69 2.98
CA GLU A 230 20.78 12.85 3.88
C GLU A 230 22.00 12.87 4.81
N GLN A 231 22.36 11.71 5.39
CA GLN A 231 23.52 11.58 6.27
C GLN A 231 24.85 11.77 5.54
N THR A 232 24.93 11.35 4.27
CA THR A 232 26.15 11.42 3.47
C THR A 232 26.29 12.72 2.66
N GLY A 233 25.22 13.50 2.55
CA GLY A 233 25.16 14.68 1.68
C GLY A 233 25.16 14.36 0.18
N ALA A 234 24.91 13.09 -0.19
CA ALA A 234 24.86 12.68 -1.59
C ALA A 234 23.59 13.18 -2.28
N SER A 235 23.72 13.65 -3.52
CA SER A 235 22.54 13.97 -4.35
C SER A 235 21.86 12.68 -4.82
N PRO A 236 20.53 12.55 -4.76
CA PRO A 236 19.84 11.36 -5.22
C PRO A 236 20.04 11.16 -6.73
N VAL A 237 20.29 9.92 -7.15
CA VAL A 237 20.36 9.55 -8.58
C VAL A 237 19.05 8.97 -9.12
N PHE A 238 18.11 8.65 -8.24
CA PHE A 238 16.81 8.09 -8.60
C PHE A 238 15.74 9.18 -8.64
N ASP A 239 14.72 8.98 -9.47
CA ASP A 239 13.47 9.71 -9.36
C ASP A 239 12.73 9.29 -8.08
N LEU A 240 12.44 10.28 -7.23
CA LEU A 240 11.87 10.12 -5.90
C LEU A 240 10.37 10.46 -5.84
N ASP A 241 9.70 10.64 -6.99
CA ASP A 241 8.35 11.20 -7.11
C ASP A 241 8.21 12.59 -6.47
N LEU A 242 9.29 13.38 -6.49
CA LEU A 242 9.25 14.74 -5.94
C LEU A 242 8.65 15.69 -6.97
N HIS A 243 7.76 16.54 -6.48
CA HIS A 243 7.16 17.61 -7.25
C HIS A 243 8.24 18.64 -7.65
N GLU A 244 8.19 19.08 -8.91
CA GLU A 244 9.12 20.06 -9.46
C GLU A 244 8.88 21.47 -8.92
N GLY A 245 9.87 22.36 -9.06
CA GLY A 245 9.72 23.75 -8.66
C GLY A 245 8.60 24.49 -9.41
N ALA A 246 8.08 25.54 -8.77
CA ALA A 246 6.96 26.31 -9.32
C ALA A 246 7.30 26.95 -10.67
N SER A 247 8.55 27.38 -10.88
CA SER A 247 9.00 27.99 -12.13
C SER A 247 8.96 26.99 -13.29
N GLU A 248 9.46 25.77 -13.06
CA GLU A 248 9.50 24.71 -14.06
C GLU A 248 8.08 24.28 -14.47
N VAL A 249 7.20 24.16 -13.47
CA VAL A 249 5.78 23.86 -13.68
C VAL A 249 5.07 24.98 -14.45
N GLU A 250 5.30 26.24 -14.07
CA GLU A 250 4.71 27.41 -14.74
C GLU A 250 5.14 27.48 -16.22
N ASP A 251 6.44 27.34 -16.48
CA ASP A 251 6.99 27.37 -17.83
C ASP A 251 6.43 26.24 -18.68
N ARG A 252 6.34 25.02 -18.12
CA ARG A 252 5.69 23.89 -18.79
C ARG A 252 4.23 24.21 -19.09
N TRP A 253 3.46 24.68 -18.10
CA TRP A 253 2.04 24.95 -18.27
C TRP A 253 1.77 26.02 -19.33
N LYS A 254 2.53 27.12 -19.32
CA LYS A 254 2.45 28.18 -20.36
C LYS A 254 2.64 27.63 -21.77
N ARG A 255 3.59 26.70 -21.97
CA ARG A 255 3.86 26.08 -23.28
C ARG A 255 2.74 25.16 -23.75
N VAL A 256 2.12 24.41 -22.84
CA VAL A 256 1.25 23.28 -23.22
C VAL A 256 -0.24 23.61 -23.16
N LYS A 257 -0.66 24.59 -22.34
CA LYS A 257 -2.09 24.84 -22.06
C LYS A 257 -2.93 25.16 -23.29
N SER A 258 -2.38 25.88 -24.28
CA SER A 258 -3.13 26.18 -25.51
C SER A 258 -3.32 24.96 -26.41
N ARG A 259 -2.39 24.00 -26.35
CA ARG A 259 -2.35 22.82 -27.23
C ARG A 259 -3.09 21.62 -26.64
N MET A 260 -3.16 21.51 -25.32
CA MET A 260 -3.82 20.40 -24.64
C MET A 260 -5.33 20.62 -24.51
N ASP A 261 -6.08 19.58 -24.86
CA ASP A 261 -7.52 19.50 -24.68
C ASP A 261 -7.80 18.77 -23.36
N ILE A 262 -7.99 19.54 -22.29
CA ILE A 262 -8.28 19.06 -20.94
C ILE A 262 -9.62 19.67 -20.53
N PRO A 263 -10.63 18.86 -20.15
CA PRO A 263 -11.89 19.39 -19.64
C PRO A 263 -11.66 20.33 -18.45
N TYR A 264 -12.43 21.42 -18.39
CA TYR A 264 -12.32 22.45 -17.34
C TYR A 264 -10.96 23.17 -17.26
N LYS A 265 -10.19 23.17 -18.35
CA LYS A 265 -8.88 23.84 -18.42
C LYS A 265 -8.88 25.28 -17.91
N GLN A 266 -9.92 26.05 -18.17
CA GLN A 266 -9.99 27.43 -17.70
C GLN A 266 -9.95 27.50 -16.16
N TYR A 267 -10.79 26.71 -15.49
CA TYR A 267 -10.78 26.63 -14.03
C TYR A 267 -9.45 26.09 -13.48
N LEU A 268 -8.80 25.16 -14.19
CA LEU A 268 -7.45 24.70 -13.84
C LEU A 268 -6.40 25.82 -13.95
N ASP A 269 -6.44 26.61 -15.02
CA ASP A 269 -5.53 27.77 -15.21
C ASP A 269 -5.77 28.81 -14.11
N ASP A 270 -7.04 29.13 -13.81
CA ASP A 270 -7.41 30.10 -12.79
C ASP A 270 -6.86 29.69 -11.41
N VAL A 271 -7.15 28.46 -10.94
CA VAL A 271 -6.68 28.01 -9.62
C VAL A 271 -5.16 27.84 -9.56
N PHE A 272 -4.53 27.46 -10.67
CA PHE A 272 -3.08 27.39 -10.76
C PHE A 272 -2.45 28.79 -10.59
N MET A 273 -2.94 29.79 -11.32
CA MET A 273 -2.43 31.16 -11.27
C MET A 273 -2.70 31.82 -9.91
N GLU A 274 -3.84 31.54 -9.28
CA GLU A 274 -4.15 31.97 -7.90
C GLU A 274 -3.09 31.44 -6.90
N ASN A 275 -2.69 30.18 -7.03
CA ASN A 275 -1.79 29.50 -6.08
C ASN A 275 -0.30 29.67 -6.40
N LEU A 276 0.05 30.08 -7.62
CA LEU A 276 1.43 30.36 -8.02
C LEU A 276 2.14 31.35 -7.08
N ARG A 277 1.36 32.27 -6.49
CA ARG A 277 1.85 33.31 -5.57
C ARG A 277 1.99 32.85 -4.11
N THR A 278 1.51 31.65 -3.75
CA THR A 278 1.38 31.20 -2.34
C THR A 278 2.34 30.06 -1.95
N GLY A 279 3.16 29.56 -2.90
CA GLY A 279 4.40 28.82 -2.62
C GLY A 279 4.38 27.29 -2.77
N VAL A 280 3.21 26.62 -2.78
CA VAL A 280 3.13 25.21 -3.19
C VAL A 280 2.07 25.09 -4.27
N VAL A 281 2.54 24.79 -5.47
CA VAL A 281 1.75 24.80 -6.69
C VAL A 281 1.65 23.38 -7.20
N VAL A 282 0.45 22.86 -7.40
CA VAL A 282 0.26 21.57 -8.04
C VAL A 282 0.36 21.74 -9.55
N ASP A 283 1.13 20.88 -10.22
CA ASP A 283 1.17 20.84 -11.69
C ASP A 283 -0.24 20.60 -12.25
N PRO A 284 -0.77 21.46 -13.15
CA PRO A 284 -2.11 21.31 -13.72
C PRO A 284 -2.32 19.95 -14.41
N LEU A 285 -1.27 19.34 -14.97
CA LEU A 285 -1.36 18.02 -15.59
C LEU A 285 -1.48 16.91 -14.53
N LEU A 286 -0.82 17.06 -13.38
CA LEU A 286 -0.98 16.14 -12.25
C LEU A 286 -2.39 16.26 -11.66
N PHE A 287 -2.90 17.48 -11.50
CA PHE A 287 -4.25 17.67 -10.98
C PHE A 287 -5.34 17.21 -11.97
N ALA A 288 -5.13 17.40 -13.28
CA ALA A 288 -5.99 16.81 -14.31
C ALA A 288 -5.94 15.27 -14.30
N ALA A 289 -4.79 14.65 -14.02
CA ALA A 289 -4.68 13.20 -13.85
C ALA A 289 -5.47 12.70 -12.62
N LEU A 290 -5.45 13.45 -11.53
CA LEU A 290 -6.28 13.19 -10.34
C LEU A 290 -7.77 13.28 -10.69
N MET A 291 -8.22 14.36 -11.33
CA MET A 291 -9.63 14.51 -11.75
C MET A 291 -10.08 13.40 -12.71
N ARG A 292 -9.20 12.98 -13.64
CA ARG A 292 -9.47 11.84 -14.53
C ARG A 292 -9.68 10.55 -13.73
N GLN A 293 -8.85 10.29 -12.72
CA GLN A 293 -8.99 9.10 -11.88
C GLN A 293 -10.23 9.15 -10.98
N GLU A 294 -10.56 10.31 -10.44
CA GLU A 294 -11.64 10.46 -9.47
C GLU A 294 -13.03 10.38 -10.13
N SER A 295 -13.23 11.08 -11.25
CA SER A 295 -14.57 11.15 -11.87
C SER A 295 -14.59 10.99 -13.38
N ASN A 296 -13.43 10.78 -14.01
CA ASN A 296 -13.28 10.88 -15.46
C ASN A 296 -13.88 12.19 -16.01
N PHE A 297 -13.63 13.30 -15.30
CA PHE A 297 -14.14 14.64 -15.62
C PHE A 297 -15.68 14.79 -15.58
N ASN A 298 -16.41 13.86 -14.98
CA ASN A 298 -17.84 14.03 -14.72
C ASN A 298 -18.04 14.87 -13.44
N SER A 299 -18.56 16.09 -13.58
CA SER A 299 -18.84 16.97 -12.44
C SER A 299 -20.04 16.53 -11.61
N LEU A 300 -20.89 15.66 -12.16
CA LEU A 300 -22.05 15.10 -11.48
C LEU A 300 -21.78 13.71 -10.88
N ALA A 301 -20.51 13.26 -10.87
CA ALA A 301 -20.16 11.94 -10.34
C ALA A 301 -20.40 11.86 -8.82
N VAL A 302 -21.07 10.80 -8.38
CA VAL A 302 -21.26 10.49 -6.96
C VAL A 302 -20.89 9.02 -6.69
N SER A 303 -19.95 8.81 -5.78
CA SER A 303 -19.47 7.49 -5.38
C SER A 303 -20.51 6.71 -4.57
N TYR A 304 -20.27 5.41 -4.41
CA TYR A 304 -21.14 4.53 -3.61
C TYR A 304 -21.10 4.83 -2.10
N VAL A 305 -20.18 5.68 -1.63
CA VAL A 305 -20.05 6.15 -0.24
C VAL A 305 -20.21 7.67 -0.11
N GLY A 306 -20.60 8.35 -1.18
CA GLY A 306 -20.99 9.76 -1.14
C GLY A 306 -19.90 10.79 -1.40
N ALA A 307 -18.72 10.38 -1.87
CA ALA A 307 -17.77 11.28 -2.50
C ALA A 307 -18.41 11.87 -3.78
N ALA A 308 -18.20 13.17 -4.05
CA ALA A 308 -18.93 13.85 -5.12
C ALA A 308 -18.06 14.81 -5.93
N GLY A 309 -18.44 15.00 -7.20
CA GLY A 309 -17.84 16.00 -8.07
C GLY A 309 -16.60 15.54 -8.83
N LEU A 310 -15.93 16.50 -9.48
CA LEU A 310 -14.71 16.30 -10.26
C LEU A 310 -13.54 15.73 -9.44
N THR A 311 -13.52 16.03 -8.15
CA THR A 311 -12.42 15.74 -7.23
C THR A 311 -12.84 14.75 -6.13
N GLN A 312 -14.07 14.22 -6.22
CA GLN A 312 -14.63 13.21 -5.32
C GLN A 312 -14.41 13.52 -3.82
N ILE A 313 -14.61 14.78 -3.44
CA ILE A 313 -14.48 15.20 -2.05
C ILE A 313 -15.60 14.59 -1.20
N MET A 314 -15.23 13.98 -0.07
CA MET A 314 -16.18 13.46 0.92
C MET A 314 -16.96 14.60 1.58
N PRO A 315 -18.23 14.39 2.02
CA PRO A 315 -19.05 15.46 2.60
C PRO A 315 -18.39 16.16 3.79
N SER A 316 -17.85 15.39 4.73
CA SER A 316 -17.14 15.93 5.90
C SER A 316 -15.89 16.73 5.52
N THR A 317 -15.17 16.28 4.49
CA THR A 317 -14.00 16.99 3.95
C THR A 317 -14.43 18.31 3.30
N GLY A 318 -15.48 18.33 2.48
CA GLY A 318 -16.04 19.56 1.91
C GLY A 318 -16.38 20.60 2.98
N LYS A 319 -17.04 20.16 4.06
CA LYS A 319 -17.32 21.03 5.23
C LYS A 319 -16.04 21.58 5.87
N SER A 320 -15.03 20.73 6.11
CA SER A 320 -13.75 21.17 6.69
C SER A 320 -12.97 22.14 5.80
N LEU A 321 -13.18 22.09 4.49
CA LEU A 321 -12.55 22.99 3.52
C LEU A 321 -13.31 24.33 3.40
N GLY A 322 -14.47 24.47 4.03
CA GLY A 322 -15.27 25.68 3.99
C GLY A 322 -16.26 25.76 2.82
N MET A 323 -16.66 24.63 2.24
CA MET A 323 -17.82 24.62 1.33
C MET A 323 -19.09 24.91 2.11
N GLU A 324 -19.91 25.84 1.61
CA GLU A 324 -21.09 26.34 2.32
C GLU A 324 -22.28 25.39 2.22
N ASN A 325 -22.49 24.81 1.03
CA ASN A 325 -23.64 23.95 0.74
C ASN A 325 -23.17 22.50 0.56
N ILE A 326 -23.23 21.70 1.63
CA ILE A 326 -22.92 20.26 1.57
C ILE A 326 -24.14 19.46 2.01
N TYR A 327 -24.65 18.60 1.12
CA TYR A 327 -25.76 17.72 1.45
C TYR A 327 -25.28 16.55 2.32
N MET A 328 -25.77 16.50 3.56
CA MET A 328 -25.37 15.49 4.55
C MET A 328 -26.53 15.25 5.54
N PRO A 329 -27.59 14.55 5.11
CA PRO A 329 -28.73 14.23 5.96
C PRO A 329 -28.31 13.26 7.09
N SER A 330 -29.07 13.20 8.19
CA SER A 330 -28.73 12.37 9.36
C SER A 330 -28.51 10.89 9.02
N TYR A 331 -29.30 10.35 8.10
CA TYR A 331 -29.19 8.95 7.66
C TYR A 331 -27.87 8.64 6.92
N TYR A 332 -27.16 9.65 6.41
CA TYR A 332 -25.84 9.45 5.78
C TYR A 332 -24.81 8.96 6.82
N GLU A 333 -24.78 9.57 8.01
CA GLU A 333 -23.91 9.11 9.10
C GLU A 333 -24.33 7.74 9.62
N GLU A 334 -25.63 7.45 9.65
CA GLU A 334 -26.15 6.13 10.02
C GLU A 334 -25.60 5.02 9.10
N ALA A 335 -25.46 5.29 7.80
CA ALA A 335 -24.87 4.34 6.85
C ALA A 335 -23.43 3.95 7.21
N ARG A 336 -22.63 4.91 7.72
CA ARG A 336 -21.25 4.67 8.17
C ARG A 336 -21.21 3.74 9.39
N ASP A 337 -22.13 3.88 10.33
CA ASP A 337 -22.20 3.00 11.50
C ASP A 337 -22.54 1.56 11.13
N PHE A 338 -23.38 1.36 10.11
CA PHE A 338 -23.67 0.02 9.58
C PHE A 338 -22.41 -0.64 8.99
N PHE A 339 -21.53 0.11 8.34
CA PHE A 339 -20.27 -0.42 7.80
C PHE A 339 -19.34 -0.96 8.89
N VAL A 340 -19.17 -0.21 9.99
CA VAL A 340 -18.31 -0.64 11.11
C VAL A 340 -18.82 -1.98 11.67
N LYS A 341 -20.12 -2.06 11.95
CA LYS A 341 -20.77 -3.27 12.47
C LYS A 341 -20.69 -4.44 11.49
N GLU A 342 -20.85 -4.20 10.18
CA GLU A 342 -20.67 -5.21 9.12
C GLU A 342 -19.26 -5.83 9.18
N MET A 343 -18.23 -4.99 9.22
CA MET A 343 -16.83 -5.45 9.21
C MET A 343 -16.47 -6.28 10.45
N GLU A 344 -16.94 -5.85 11.63
CA GLU A 344 -16.74 -6.60 12.88
C GLU A 344 -17.40 -7.98 12.83
N LEU A 345 -18.66 -8.04 12.36
CA LEU A 345 -19.41 -9.29 12.23
C LEU A 345 -18.76 -10.23 11.22
N LYS A 346 -18.37 -9.73 10.04
CA LYS A 346 -17.69 -10.51 8.99
C LYS A 346 -16.37 -11.08 9.47
N LYS A 347 -15.54 -10.27 10.16
CA LYS A 347 -14.27 -10.73 10.75
C LYS A 347 -14.53 -11.82 11.78
N GLY A 348 -15.53 -11.64 12.64
CA GLY A 348 -15.94 -12.64 13.63
C GLY A 348 -16.38 -13.96 12.99
N ALA A 349 -17.20 -13.90 11.92
CA ALA A 349 -17.66 -15.08 11.19
C ALA A 349 -16.49 -15.90 10.60
N ILE A 350 -15.55 -15.23 9.92
CA ILE A 350 -14.38 -15.89 9.33
C ILE A 350 -13.46 -16.48 10.41
N SER A 351 -13.31 -15.80 11.55
CA SER A 351 -12.53 -16.32 12.68
C SER A 351 -13.16 -17.58 13.26
N LEU A 352 -14.48 -17.60 13.44
CA LEU A 352 -15.22 -18.77 13.91
C LEU A 352 -15.12 -19.93 12.91
N PHE A 353 -15.32 -19.66 11.62
CA PHE A 353 -15.19 -20.64 10.54
C PHE A 353 -13.88 -21.43 10.65
N LYS A 354 -12.74 -20.74 10.83
CA LYS A 354 -11.43 -21.39 10.96
C LYS A 354 -11.32 -22.30 12.18
N GLY A 355 -12.12 -22.09 13.22
CA GLY A 355 -12.15 -22.91 14.44
C GLY A 355 -13.24 -23.99 14.49
N VAL A 356 -14.16 -24.05 13.51
CA VAL A 356 -15.33 -24.94 13.57
C VAL A 356 -14.93 -26.41 13.74
N CYS A 357 -13.98 -26.89 12.94
CA CYS A 357 -13.61 -28.32 12.97
C CYS A 357 -12.95 -28.77 14.29
N ARG A 358 -12.40 -27.85 15.07
CA ARG A 358 -11.64 -28.13 16.31
C ARG A 358 -12.50 -28.06 17.57
N ASN A 359 -13.77 -27.67 17.44
CA ASN A 359 -14.72 -27.46 18.54
C ASN A 359 -16.03 -28.25 18.28
N ASP A 360 -17.11 -27.90 18.96
CA ASP A 360 -18.47 -28.30 18.56
C ASP A 360 -18.72 -27.82 17.12
N LYS A 361 -18.57 -28.73 16.16
CA LYS A 361 -18.69 -28.47 14.72
C LYS A 361 -20.02 -27.82 14.39
N ARG A 362 -21.10 -28.31 14.99
CA ARG A 362 -22.46 -27.85 14.70
C ARG A 362 -22.69 -26.46 15.29
N GLY A 363 -22.47 -26.29 16.60
CA GLY A 363 -22.69 -25.01 17.28
C GLY A 363 -21.76 -23.90 16.75
N SER A 364 -20.51 -24.24 16.45
CA SER A 364 -19.54 -23.27 15.89
C SER A 364 -19.90 -22.85 14.47
N ALA A 365 -20.34 -23.79 13.61
CA ALA A 365 -20.82 -23.48 12.26
C ALA A 365 -22.05 -22.57 12.33
N LEU A 366 -22.99 -22.87 13.23
CA LEU A 366 -24.17 -22.04 13.47
C LEU A 366 -23.80 -20.61 13.86
N HIS A 367 -22.87 -20.42 14.81
CA HIS A 367 -22.42 -19.09 15.22
C HIS A 367 -21.68 -18.33 14.10
N ALA A 368 -20.88 -19.02 13.29
CA ALA A 368 -20.20 -18.41 12.15
C ALA A 368 -21.21 -17.90 11.11
N VAL A 369 -22.20 -18.74 10.76
CA VAL A 369 -23.28 -18.39 9.81
C VAL A 369 -24.16 -17.26 10.36
N ASP A 370 -24.58 -17.31 11.62
CA ASP A 370 -25.37 -16.26 12.27
C ASP A 370 -24.67 -14.88 12.19
N LYS A 371 -23.36 -14.83 12.47
CA LYS A 371 -22.59 -13.60 12.31
C LYS A 371 -22.56 -13.13 10.85
N MET A 372 -22.44 -14.04 9.89
CA MET A 372 -22.47 -13.68 8.46
C MET A 372 -23.84 -13.14 8.03
N ILE A 373 -24.94 -13.77 8.48
CA ILE A 373 -26.32 -13.28 8.25
C ILE A 373 -26.46 -11.87 8.80
N LYS A 374 -26.07 -11.65 10.06
CA LYS A 374 -26.09 -10.32 10.70
C LYS A 374 -25.26 -9.32 9.92
N SER A 375 -24.06 -9.68 9.46
CA SER A 375 -23.22 -8.84 8.60
C SER A 375 -23.96 -8.45 7.31
N ASN A 376 -24.60 -9.41 6.63
CA ASN A 376 -25.33 -9.18 5.39
C ASN A 376 -26.58 -8.29 5.57
N ILE A 377 -27.24 -8.36 6.74
CA ILE A 377 -28.32 -7.41 7.08
C ILE A 377 -27.77 -5.98 7.20
N ARG A 378 -26.63 -5.77 7.88
CA ARG A 378 -26.00 -4.45 8.01
C ARG A 378 -25.53 -3.92 6.65
N LYS A 379 -24.95 -4.77 5.81
CA LYS A 379 -24.56 -4.46 4.43
C LYS A 379 -25.74 -3.95 3.60
N ARG A 380 -26.90 -4.61 3.68
CA ARG A 380 -28.13 -4.21 2.95
C ARG A 380 -28.59 -2.82 3.37
N LYS A 381 -28.73 -2.58 4.68
CA LYS A 381 -29.12 -1.26 5.21
C LYS A 381 -28.15 -0.15 4.81
N ARG A 382 -26.84 -0.38 4.93
CA ARG A 382 -25.81 0.55 4.43
C ARG A 382 -26.00 0.88 2.95
N THR A 383 -26.19 -0.15 2.13
CA THR A 383 -26.33 -0.01 0.67
C THR A 383 -27.58 0.78 0.30
N GLU A 384 -28.70 0.53 0.98
CA GLU A 384 -29.94 1.28 0.82
C GLU A 384 -29.75 2.77 1.14
N LEU A 385 -29.17 3.08 2.30
CA LEU A 385 -28.95 4.46 2.74
C LEU A 385 -28.00 5.23 1.81
N TYR A 386 -26.89 4.64 1.37
CA TYR A 386 -26.00 5.30 0.41
C TYR A 386 -26.61 5.40 -1.00
N SER A 387 -27.44 4.44 -1.41
CA SER A 387 -28.15 4.52 -2.70
C SER A 387 -29.17 5.66 -2.69
N ARG A 388 -29.91 5.81 -1.58
CA ARG A 388 -30.80 6.95 -1.35
C ARG A 388 -30.02 8.27 -1.38
N TYR A 389 -28.92 8.35 -0.64
CA TYR A 389 -28.05 9.54 -0.63
C TYR A 389 -27.60 9.94 -2.04
N LYS A 390 -27.11 8.96 -2.81
CA LYS A 390 -26.67 9.17 -4.19
C LYS A 390 -27.82 9.64 -5.09
N ALA A 391 -29.01 9.06 -4.95
CA ALA A 391 -30.19 9.44 -5.74
C ALA A 391 -30.62 10.88 -5.44
N GLU A 392 -30.64 11.29 -4.17
CA GLU A 392 -31.04 12.64 -3.77
C GLU A 392 -30.03 13.70 -4.26
N ILE A 393 -28.71 13.44 -4.17
CA ILE A 393 -27.70 14.34 -4.75
C ILE A 393 -27.83 14.42 -6.27
N SER A 394 -27.99 13.27 -6.94
CA SER A 394 -28.15 13.24 -8.40
C SER A 394 -29.47 13.87 -8.87
N GLY A 395 -30.47 13.96 -7.97
CA GLY A 395 -31.79 14.53 -8.22
C GLY A 395 -31.87 16.05 -8.11
N GLY A 396 -30.72 16.75 -7.99
CA GLY A 396 -30.67 18.22 -8.04
C GLY A 396 -30.66 18.90 -6.68
N VAL A 397 -30.38 18.17 -5.59
CA VAL A 397 -30.06 18.81 -4.32
C VAL A 397 -28.81 19.68 -4.49
N LYS A 398 -28.87 20.90 -3.97
CA LYS A 398 -27.73 21.84 -4.02
C LYS A 398 -26.56 21.29 -3.21
N ASP A 399 -25.44 21.06 -3.88
CA ASP A 399 -24.19 20.63 -3.27
C ASP A 399 -22.99 21.25 -4.01
N ASP A 400 -22.17 21.99 -3.28
CA ASP A 400 -21.02 22.73 -3.82
C ASP A 400 -19.97 21.83 -4.47
N ARG A 401 -19.95 20.53 -4.14
CA ARG A 401 -19.04 19.56 -4.77
C ARG A 401 -19.42 19.24 -6.21
N LEU A 402 -20.67 19.47 -6.61
CA LEU A 402 -21.11 19.25 -8.00
C LEU A 402 -20.87 20.46 -8.91
N ASP A 403 -20.58 21.63 -8.33
CA ASP A 403 -20.18 22.82 -9.08
C ASP A 403 -18.72 22.68 -9.55
N PRO A 404 -18.45 22.71 -10.88
CA PRO A 404 -17.10 22.48 -11.39
C PRO A 404 -16.04 23.44 -10.83
N ALA A 405 -16.37 24.72 -10.71
CA ALA A 405 -15.41 25.74 -10.26
C ALA A 405 -15.07 25.55 -8.79
N LYS A 406 -16.08 25.34 -7.93
CA LYS A 406 -15.87 25.04 -6.50
C LYS A 406 -15.15 23.70 -6.32
N ALA A 407 -15.57 22.64 -7.00
CA ALA A 407 -14.96 21.32 -6.90
C ALA A 407 -13.46 21.34 -7.22
N ILE A 408 -13.08 22.04 -8.30
CA ILE A 408 -11.68 22.24 -8.70
C ILE A 408 -10.94 23.09 -7.66
N ARG A 409 -11.49 24.24 -7.26
CA ARG A 409 -10.84 25.15 -6.29
C ARG A 409 -10.54 24.48 -4.96
N TYR A 410 -11.55 23.88 -4.33
CA TYR A 410 -11.38 23.25 -3.02
C TYR A 410 -10.59 21.93 -3.12
N GLY A 411 -10.78 21.14 -4.17
CA GLY A 411 -10.00 19.92 -4.41
C GLY A 411 -8.51 20.22 -4.63
N TYR A 412 -8.21 21.29 -5.39
CA TYR A 412 -6.84 21.74 -5.62
C TYR A 412 -6.20 22.20 -4.33
N ALA A 413 -6.88 23.06 -3.56
CA ALA A 413 -6.39 23.54 -2.27
C ALA A 413 -6.14 22.38 -1.29
N TYR A 414 -7.04 21.40 -1.25
CA TYR A 414 -6.89 20.21 -0.42
C TYR A 414 -5.65 19.40 -0.83
N PHE A 415 -5.51 19.06 -2.11
CA PHE A 415 -4.35 18.30 -2.60
C PHE A 415 -3.04 19.06 -2.41
N ALA A 416 -3.01 20.37 -2.69
CA ALA A 416 -1.84 21.22 -2.48
C ALA A 416 -1.42 21.27 -1.00
N GLY A 417 -2.39 21.30 -0.08
CA GLY A 417 -2.14 21.21 1.36
C GLY A 417 -1.47 19.89 1.77
N ILE A 418 -1.95 18.77 1.21
CA ILE A 418 -1.35 17.45 1.46
C ILE A 418 0.05 17.39 0.84
N LEU A 419 0.23 17.85 -0.40
CA LEU A 419 1.52 17.86 -1.08
C LEU A 419 2.57 18.64 -0.28
N ARG A 420 2.19 19.80 0.28
CA ARG A 420 3.02 20.58 1.21
C ARG A 420 3.36 19.78 2.47
N GLN A 421 2.37 19.14 3.09
CA GLN A 421 2.58 18.30 4.28
C GLN A 421 3.56 17.15 4.01
N GLN A 422 3.55 16.59 2.80
CA GLN A 422 4.46 15.53 2.37
C GLN A 422 5.75 16.04 1.72
N LYS A 423 6.07 17.34 1.89
CA LYS A 423 7.31 17.97 1.38
C LYS A 423 7.52 17.77 -0.13
N GLY A 424 6.43 17.81 -0.91
CA GLY A 424 6.48 17.64 -2.37
C GLY A 424 6.47 16.19 -2.85
N ASP A 425 6.43 15.19 -1.97
CA ASP A 425 6.33 13.78 -2.38
C ASP A 425 4.94 13.47 -2.96
N ILE A 426 4.87 13.33 -4.29
CA ILE A 426 3.62 13.13 -5.03
C ILE A 426 2.98 11.79 -4.64
N SER A 427 3.77 10.73 -4.48
CA SER A 427 3.26 9.40 -4.11
C SER A 427 2.57 9.43 -2.75
N LEU A 428 3.19 10.03 -1.75
CA LEU A 428 2.61 10.19 -0.42
C LEU A 428 1.42 11.15 -0.43
N ALA A 429 1.46 12.20 -1.24
CA ALA A 429 0.36 13.14 -1.37
C ALA A 429 -0.90 12.49 -1.96
N LEU A 430 -0.75 11.70 -3.03
CA LEU A 430 -1.85 10.95 -3.65
C LEU A 430 -2.41 9.90 -2.67
N ALA A 431 -1.54 9.21 -1.94
CA ALA A 431 -2.00 8.29 -0.90
C ALA A 431 -2.74 8.99 0.24
N GLY A 432 -2.28 10.18 0.64
CA GLY A 432 -2.93 11.02 1.63
C GLY A 432 -4.27 11.58 1.15
N TYR A 433 -4.41 11.90 -0.14
CA TYR A 433 -5.67 12.35 -0.73
C TYR A 433 -6.73 11.25 -0.68
N ASN A 434 -6.39 10.03 -1.11
CA ASN A 434 -7.31 8.90 -1.15
C ASN A 434 -7.63 8.29 0.24
N SER A 435 -6.62 8.13 1.11
CA SER A 435 -6.79 7.42 2.39
C SER A 435 -6.75 8.30 3.64
N GLY A 436 -6.47 9.59 3.47
CA GLY A 436 -6.25 10.55 4.55
C GLY A 436 -4.77 10.67 4.95
N PRO A 437 -4.24 11.88 5.19
CA PRO A 437 -2.82 12.09 5.55
C PRO A 437 -2.39 11.39 6.85
N HIS A 438 -3.33 11.16 7.76
CA HIS A 438 -3.08 10.43 9.01
C HIS A 438 -2.67 8.97 8.77
N ARG A 439 -3.15 8.33 7.68
CA ARG A 439 -2.74 6.96 7.33
C ARG A 439 -1.31 6.92 6.81
N VAL A 440 -0.93 7.88 5.98
CA VAL A 440 0.45 8.03 5.53
C VAL A 440 1.40 8.15 6.73
N LYS A 441 1.03 8.98 7.72
CA LYS A 441 1.76 9.09 8.99
C LYS A 441 1.79 7.78 9.77
N GLN A 442 0.65 7.09 9.91
CA GLN A 442 0.54 5.82 10.64
C GLN A 442 1.49 4.75 10.09
N PHE A 443 1.61 4.63 8.76
CA PHE A 443 2.49 3.64 8.12
C PHE A 443 3.92 4.16 7.91
N GLY A 444 4.17 5.45 8.15
CA GLY A 444 5.44 6.12 7.82
C GLY A 444 5.78 6.03 6.33
N GLY A 445 4.77 6.05 5.47
CA GLY A 445 4.90 5.81 4.03
C GLY A 445 3.55 5.48 3.39
N LEU A 446 3.57 4.80 2.25
CA LEU A 446 2.36 4.40 1.53
C LEU A 446 1.55 3.36 2.33
N PRO A 447 0.25 3.58 2.59
CA PRO A 447 -0.60 2.60 3.25
C PRO A 447 -0.84 1.34 2.39
N PRO A 448 -0.91 0.13 2.99
CA PRO A 448 -1.16 -1.13 2.30
C PRO A 448 -2.65 -1.35 1.97
N TYR A 449 -3.30 -0.33 1.42
CA TYR A 449 -4.68 -0.43 0.94
C TYR A 449 -4.68 -0.58 -0.58
N GLN A 450 -5.38 -1.59 -1.07
CA GLN A 450 -5.42 -1.90 -2.50
C GLN A 450 -5.90 -0.72 -3.34
N GLU A 451 -6.95 -0.05 -2.86
CA GLU A 451 -7.51 1.15 -3.49
C GLU A 451 -6.46 2.27 -3.57
N THR A 452 -5.83 2.61 -2.46
CA THR A 452 -4.84 3.69 -2.38
C THR A 452 -3.62 3.45 -3.26
N VAL A 453 -3.11 2.22 -3.28
CA VAL A 453 -1.97 1.86 -4.14
C VAL A 453 -2.36 1.94 -5.61
N SER A 454 -3.55 1.42 -5.98
CA SER A 454 -4.04 1.47 -7.36
C SER A 454 -4.31 2.91 -7.80
N PHE A 455 -4.85 3.74 -6.91
CA PHE A 455 -5.10 5.15 -7.13
C PHE A 455 -3.82 5.92 -7.47
N ARG A 456 -2.76 5.75 -6.65
CA ARG A 456 -1.43 6.33 -6.93
C ARG A 456 -0.89 5.87 -8.28
N ASN A 457 -0.93 4.56 -8.55
CA ASN A 457 -0.38 4.00 -9.79
C ASN A 457 -1.10 4.54 -11.04
N ASN A 458 -2.43 4.61 -11.01
CA ASN A 458 -3.22 5.11 -12.13
C ASN A 458 -2.98 6.59 -12.40
N ILE A 459 -2.94 7.43 -11.36
CA ILE A 459 -2.72 8.88 -11.52
C ILE A 459 -1.32 9.15 -12.07
N LEU A 460 -0.29 8.50 -11.55
CA LEU A 460 1.06 8.70 -12.07
C LEU A 460 1.22 8.18 -13.50
N ARG A 461 0.49 7.12 -13.88
CA ARG A 461 0.41 6.71 -15.29
C ARG A 461 -0.22 7.81 -16.15
N PHE A 462 -1.38 8.32 -15.78
CA PHE A 462 -2.04 9.41 -16.51
C PHE A 462 -1.18 10.68 -16.56
N TYR A 463 -0.49 11.01 -15.47
CA TYR A 463 0.40 12.15 -15.40
C TYR A 463 1.59 11.98 -16.36
N LYS A 464 2.23 10.81 -16.38
CA LYS A 464 3.28 10.47 -17.36
C LYS A 464 2.77 10.54 -18.80
N GLU A 465 1.55 10.07 -19.07
CA GLU A 465 0.90 10.20 -20.40
C GLU A 465 0.73 11.68 -20.81
N TYR A 466 0.25 12.52 -19.89
CA TYR A 466 0.11 13.96 -20.14
C TYR A 466 1.45 14.65 -20.35
N LEU A 467 2.48 14.35 -19.54
CA LEU A 467 3.84 14.87 -19.70
C LEU A 467 4.44 14.47 -21.05
N LYS A 468 4.26 13.20 -21.48
CA LYS A 468 4.72 12.73 -22.78
C LYS A 468 4.02 13.46 -23.93
N THR A 469 2.70 13.62 -23.84
CA THR A 469 1.91 14.37 -24.84
C THR A 469 2.35 15.83 -24.92
N ALA A 470 2.63 16.44 -23.76
CA ALA A 470 3.19 17.78 -23.65
C ALA A 470 4.58 17.88 -24.29
N ALA A 471 5.45 16.88 -24.14
CA ALA A 471 6.79 16.86 -24.70
C ALA A 471 6.80 16.64 -26.23
N VAL A 472 6.01 15.71 -26.75
CA VAL A 472 5.91 15.46 -28.22
C VAL A 472 5.47 16.71 -28.96
N ARG A 473 4.55 17.48 -28.38
CA ARG A 473 4.07 18.73 -28.97
C ARG A 473 5.05 19.89 -28.86
N GLN A 474 6.25 19.71 -28.28
CA GLN A 474 7.35 20.69 -28.31
C GLN A 474 8.29 20.49 -29.51
N GLY A 475 8.31 19.31 -30.12
CA GLY A 475 9.26 18.95 -31.19
C GLY A 475 8.79 19.21 -32.63
N ASN A 476 7.68 19.93 -32.82
CA ASN A 476 7.14 20.30 -34.13
C ASN A 476 7.02 21.82 -34.28
#